data_AF-A0A947PB21-F1
#
_entry.id   AF-A0A947PB21-F1
#
_cell.length_a   1.000
_cell.length_b   1.000
_cell.length_c   1.000
_cell.angle_alpha   90.00
_cell.angle_beta   90.00
_cell.angle_gamma   90.00
#
_symmetry.space_group_name_H-M   'P 1'
#
loop_
_entity.id
_entity.type
_entity.pdbx_description
1 polymer ?
#
loop_
_entity_poly.entity_id
_entity_poly.type
_entity_poly.pdbx_seq_one_letter_code
_entity_poly.pdbx_strand_id
1 'polypeptide(L)'
;MNNKNTIEKVLDIWHEHFKDEDTHYSEFESSDIEYFAGCMLYNHFAFSKALENLKTMDLSYDFLSSCGNEYDEIKALIQSMEFDDELQKLEFLQNYISQAKSKYTKNELYLLERLQYHVNAMAVRYENNVEVEHIDFENPLLKK
;
A
#
# COMPACT_ATOMS: atom_id res chain seq x y z
N MET A 1 -12.39 -16.29 -4.81
CA MET A 1 -12.61 -15.26 -3.78
C MET A 1 -12.57 -13.93 -4.49
N ASN A 2 -13.47 -12.97 -4.23
CA ASN A 2 -13.33 -11.65 -4.85
C ASN A 2 -12.22 -10.87 -4.13
N ASN A 3 -11.64 -9.86 -4.78
CA ASN A 3 -10.51 -9.09 -4.24
C ASN A 3 -10.84 -8.40 -2.90
N LYS A 4 -12.11 -8.03 -2.69
CA LYS A 4 -12.57 -7.45 -1.42
C LYS A 4 -12.46 -8.44 -0.25
N ASN A 5 -12.94 -9.66 -0.44
CA ASN A 5 -12.85 -10.71 0.58
C ASN A 5 -11.37 -11.10 0.83
N THR A 6 -10.52 -11.03 -0.19
CA THR A 6 -9.08 -11.25 -0.04
C THR A 6 -8.43 -10.22 0.86
N ILE A 7 -8.70 -8.92 0.64
CA ILE A 7 -8.13 -7.88 1.51
C ILE A 7 -8.71 -7.92 2.92
N GLU A 8 -10.00 -8.24 3.09
CA GLU A 8 -10.60 -8.44 4.42
C GLU A 8 -9.89 -9.59 5.16
N LYS A 9 -9.63 -10.73 4.50
CA LYS A 9 -8.87 -11.83 5.09
C LYS A 9 -7.45 -11.42 5.49
N VAL A 10 -6.78 -10.62 4.66
CA VAL A 10 -5.43 -10.11 4.97
C VAL A 10 -5.46 -9.29 6.26
N LEU A 11 -6.41 -8.37 6.36
CA LEU A 11 -6.57 -7.53 7.54
C LEU A 11 -6.91 -8.34 8.78
N ASP A 12 -7.81 -9.32 8.67
CA ASP A 12 -8.18 -10.19 9.80
C ASP A 12 -6.96 -10.95 10.36
N ILE A 13 -6.11 -11.51 9.49
CA ILE A 13 -4.90 -12.23 9.89
C ILE A 13 -3.94 -11.29 10.65
N TRP A 14 -3.62 -10.13 10.08
CA TRP A 14 -2.65 -9.23 10.70
C TRP A 14 -3.20 -8.53 11.94
N HIS A 15 -4.46 -8.12 11.95
CA HIS A 15 -5.09 -7.60 13.17
C HIS A 15 -5.14 -8.64 14.28
N GLU A 16 -5.30 -9.93 13.98
CA GLU A 16 -5.24 -10.98 15.00
C GLU A 16 -3.80 -11.21 15.47
N HIS A 17 -2.85 -11.30 14.54
CA HIS A 17 -1.43 -11.47 14.83
C HIS A 17 -0.92 -10.39 15.79
N PHE A 18 -1.14 -9.12 15.45
CA PHE A 18 -0.67 -7.97 16.21
C PHE A 18 -1.52 -7.63 17.44
N LYS A 19 -2.48 -8.48 17.85
CA LYS A 19 -3.11 -8.34 19.19
C LYS A 19 -2.19 -8.84 20.30
N ASP A 20 -1.23 -9.71 19.98
CA ASP A 20 -0.28 -10.25 20.95
C ASP A 20 0.88 -9.27 21.17
N GLU A 21 1.08 -8.82 22.42
CA GLU A 21 2.11 -7.84 22.80
C GLU A 21 3.53 -8.28 22.39
N ASP A 22 3.79 -9.58 22.33
CA ASP A 22 5.07 -10.13 21.93
C ASP A 22 5.37 -9.95 20.43
N THR A 23 4.37 -9.59 19.64
CA THR A 23 4.46 -9.36 18.19
C THR A 23 4.34 -7.90 17.80
N HIS A 24 4.22 -6.98 18.76
CA HIS A 24 4.09 -5.56 18.45
C HIS A 24 5.33 -5.02 17.71
N TYR A 25 5.11 -4.02 16.86
CA TYR A 25 6.15 -3.21 16.24
C TYR A 25 6.07 -1.78 16.78
N SER A 26 6.94 -0.87 16.32
CA SER A 26 7.11 0.44 16.97
C SER A 26 5.91 1.38 16.83
N GLU A 27 5.03 1.12 15.88
CA GLU A 27 3.74 1.79 15.69
C GLU A 27 2.67 0.74 16.01
N PHE A 28 1.68 1.06 16.86
CA PHE A 28 0.78 0.03 17.42
C PHE A 28 -0.69 0.28 17.07
N GLU A 29 -0.97 1.27 16.24
CA GLU A 29 -2.35 1.60 15.94
C GLU A 29 -2.89 0.66 14.86
N SER A 30 -4.16 0.29 14.98
CA SER A 30 -4.79 -0.57 13.98
C SER A 30 -4.80 0.08 12.58
N SER A 31 -4.77 1.40 12.51
CA SER A 31 -4.59 2.17 11.27
C SER A 31 -3.25 1.90 10.57
N ASP A 32 -2.20 1.60 11.33
CA ASP A 32 -0.86 1.33 10.81
C ASP A 32 -0.85 -0.01 10.06
N ILE A 33 -1.56 -1.02 10.57
CA ILE A 33 -1.76 -2.31 9.88
C ILE A 33 -2.44 -2.10 8.52
N GLU A 34 -3.49 -1.28 8.47
CA GLU A 34 -4.15 -0.97 7.20
C GLU A 34 -3.27 -0.14 6.27
N TYR A 35 -2.39 0.70 6.81
CA TYR A 35 -1.36 1.38 6.03
C TYR A 35 -0.39 0.37 5.39
N PHE A 36 0.18 -0.58 6.14
CA PHE A 36 1.11 -1.57 5.60
C PHE A 36 0.47 -2.49 4.56
N ALA A 37 -0.79 -2.90 4.78
CA ALA A 37 -1.54 -3.65 3.78
C ALA A 37 -1.75 -2.81 2.50
N GLY A 38 -2.02 -1.51 2.64
CA GLY A 38 -2.07 -0.57 1.53
C GLY A 38 -0.74 -0.42 0.78
N CYS A 39 0.39 -0.38 1.49
CA CYS A 39 1.73 -0.38 0.91
C CYS A 39 2.02 -1.68 0.14
N MET A 40 1.63 -2.84 0.67
CA MET A 40 1.79 -4.11 -0.03
C MET A 40 0.95 -4.18 -1.31
N LEU A 41 -0.31 -3.71 -1.27
CA LEU A 41 -1.15 -3.57 -2.46
C LEU A 41 -0.48 -2.65 -3.50
N TYR A 42 -0.02 -1.47 -3.07
CA TYR A 42 0.67 -0.51 -3.93
C TYR A 42 1.88 -1.12 -4.63
N ASN A 43 2.75 -1.79 -3.87
CA ASN A 43 3.95 -2.44 -4.37
C ASN A 43 3.64 -3.59 -5.33
N HIS A 44 2.59 -4.37 -5.02
CA HIS A 44 2.17 -5.47 -5.88
C HIS A 44 1.56 -4.99 -7.19
N PHE A 45 0.76 -3.92 -7.16
CA PHE A 45 0.09 -3.38 -8.34
C PHE A 45 1.05 -2.81 -9.38
N ALA A 46 2.24 -2.35 -8.94
CA ALA A 46 3.36 -1.97 -9.78
C ALA A 46 2.98 -0.96 -10.88
N PHE A 47 2.27 0.09 -10.50
CA PHE A 47 1.70 1.10 -11.40
C PHE A 47 2.73 1.72 -12.35
N SER A 48 2.45 1.63 -13.65
CA SER A 48 3.34 2.16 -14.70
C SER A 48 3.59 3.67 -14.61
N LYS A 49 2.58 4.45 -14.18
CA LYS A 49 2.67 5.91 -14.03
C LYS A 49 3.16 6.38 -12.65
N ALA A 50 3.71 5.47 -11.83
CA ALA A 50 4.42 5.87 -10.61
C ALA A 50 5.77 6.52 -10.96
N LEU A 51 6.16 7.57 -10.23
CA LEU A 51 7.50 8.15 -10.37
C LEU A 51 8.56 7.09 -10.02
N GLU A 52 9.72 7.14 -10.66
CA GLU A 52 10.75 6.10 -10.48
C GLU A 52 11.20 5.92 -9.03
N ASN A 53 11.35 7.03 -8.30
CA ASN A 53 11.70 7.03 -6.88
C ASN A 53 10.53 6.67 -5.95
N LEU A 54 9.33 6.45 -6.49
CA LEU A 54 8.11 6.12 -5.73
C LEU A 54 7.40 4.88 -6.29
N LYS A 55 8.09 4.04 -7.06
CA LYS A 55 7.53 2.77 -7.58
C LYS A 55 7.15 1.79 -6.47
N THR A 56 7.79 1.93 -5.31
CA THR A 56 7.51 1.13 -4.13
C THR A 56 7.45 2.00 -2.89
N MET A 57 6.66 1.57 -1.91
CA MET A 57 6.62 2.07 -0.55
C MET A 57 7.39 1.13 0.37
N ASP A 58 8.11 1.72 1.32
CA ASP A 58 8.76 0.97 2.39
C ASP A 58 7.71 0.41 3.37
N LEU A 59 7.95 -0.81 3.85
CA LEU A 59 7.10 -1.49 4.82
C LEU A 59 7.69 -1.47 6.24
N SER A 60 8.79 -0.72 6.45
CA SER A 60 9.58 -0.66 7.68
C SER A 60 10.18 -2.00 8.11
N TYR A 61 11.42 -1.95 8.61
CA TYR A 61 12.12 -3.19 9.00
C TYR A 61 11.48 -3.86 10.23
N ASP A 62 11.04 -3.06 11.20
CA ASP A 62 10.46 -3.56 12.44
C ASP A 62 9.12 -4.27 12.19
N PHE A 63 8.22 -3.67 11.38
CA PHE A 63 6.97 -4.31 10.97
C PHE A 63 7.24 -5.65 10.27
N LEU A 64 8.14 -5.66 9.28
CA LEU A 64 8.51 -6.88 8.56
C LEU A 64 9.10 -7.95 9.51
N SER A 65 9.92 -7.54 10.47
CA SER A 65 10.51 -8.45 11.45
C SER A 65 9.47 -9.04 12.41
N SER A 66 8.44 -8.27 12.75
CA SER A 66 7.36 -8.68 13.63
C SER A 66 6.27 -9.52 12.93
N CYS A 67 6.18 -9.46 11.60
CA CYS A 67 5.19 -10.22 10.82
C CYS A 67 5.36 -11.75 10.84
N GLY A 68 6.50 -12.28 11.31
CA GLY A 68 6.70 -13.73 11.44
C GLY A 68 6.44 -14.51 10.14
N ASN A 69 5.73 -15.63 10.26
CA ASN A 69 5.39 -16.50 9.12
C ASN A 69 4.18 -15.98 8.34
N GLU A 70 3.40 -15.10 8.95
CA GLU A 70 2.17 -14.52 8.42
C GLU A 70 2.47 -13.64 7.20
N TYR A 71 3.67 -13.04 7.13
CA TYR A 71 4.10 -12.24 5.98
C TYR A 71 3.96 -12.98 4.64
N ASP A 72 4.44 -14.23 4.57
CA ASP A 72 4.41 -15.00 3.33
C ASP A 72 2.98 -15.42 2.95
N GLU A 73 2.11 -15.70 3.93
CA GLU A 73 0.69 -15.94 3.66
C GLU A 73 0.01 -14.68 3.12
N ILE A 74 0.23 -13.52 3.75
CA ILE A 74 -0.36 -12.26 3.31
C ILE A 74 0.13 -11.89 1.91
N LYS A 75 1.42 -12.04 1.66
CA LYS A 75 2.00 -11.80 0.34
C LYS A 75 1.35 -12.68 -0.71
N ALA A 76 1.15 -13.97 -0.43
CA ALA A 76 0.48 -14.89 -1.36
C ALA A 76 -0.99 -14.50 -1.61
N LEU A 77 -1.71 -14.07 -0.58
CA LEU A 77 -3.09 -13.59 -0.71
C LEU A 77 -3.16 -12.35 -1.60
N ILE A 78 -2.31 -11.35 -1.36
CA ILE A 78 -2.26 -10.13 -2.18
C ILE A 78 -1.91 -10.46 -3.63
N GLN A 79 -0.93 -11.35 -3.85
CA GLN A 79 -0.52 -11.78 -5.19
C GLN A 79 -1.59 -12.57 -5.95
N SER A 80 -2.59 -13.13 -5.25
CA SER A 80 -3.71 -13.84 -5.88
C SER A 80 -4.82 -12.91 -6.38
N MET A 81 -4.72 -11.60 -6.13
CA MET A 81 -5.71 -10.62 -6.55
C MET A 81 -5.51 -10.26 -8.02
N GLU A 82 -6.56 -10.45 -8.81
CA GLU A 82 -6.53 -10.23 -10.26
C GLU A 82 -7.36 -9.00 -10.63
N PHE A 83 -6.85 -8.19 -11.55
CA PHE A 83 -7.50 -6.97 -12.05
C PHE A 83 -7.28 -6.87 -13.55
N ASP A 84 -8.27 -6.38 -14.29
CA ASP A 84 -8.18 -6.32 -15.76
C ASP A 84 -7.18 -5.25 -16.22
N ASP A 85 -7.07 -4.15 -15.48
CA ASP A 85 -6.22 -3.01 -15.82
C ASP A 85 -5.73 -2.23 -14.59
N GLU A 86 -4.84 -1.26 -14.83
CA GLU A 86 -4.27 -0.40 -13.77
C GLU A 86 -5.29 0.60 -13.20
N LEU A 87 -6.34 0.97 -13.93
CA LEU A 87 -7.37 1.88 -13.43
C LEU A 87 -8.23 1.18 -12.37
N GLN A 88 -8.58 -0.08 -12.59
CA GLN A 88 -9.27 -0.90 -11.59
C GLN A 88 -8.42 -1.10 -10.33
N LYS A 89 -7.11 -1.35 -10.47
CA LYS A 89 -6.17 -1.43 -9.34
C LYS A 89 -6.13 -0.12 -8.55
N LEU A 90 -6.09 1.01 -9.26
CA LEU A 90 -6.08 2.34 -8.67
C LEU A 90 -7.38 2.64 -7.91
N GLU A 91 -8.53 2.40 -8.55
CA GLU A 91 -9.85 2.57 -7.93
C GLU A 91 -9.98 1.70 -6.68
N PHE A 92 -9.55 0.44 -6.77
CA PHE A 92 -9.54 -0.48 -5.63
C PHE A 92 -8.69 0.07 -4.48
N LEU A 93 -7.48 0.53 -4.75
CA LEU A 93 -6.58 1.07 -3.72
C LEU A 93 -7.15 2.36 -3.10
N GLN A 94 -7.70 3.26 -3.91
CA GLN A 94 -8.34 4.49 -3.40
C GLN A 94 -9.55 4.19 -2.51
N ASN A 95 -10.38 3.23 -2.92
CA ASN A 95 -11.53 2.79 -2.16
C ASN A 95 -11.11 2.09 -0.85
N TYR A 96 -10.10 1.23 -0.92
CA TYR A 96 -9.49 0.60 0.26
C TYR A 96 -9.03 1.65 1.27
N ILE A 97 -8.23 2.63 0.84
CA ILE A 97 -7.74 3.71 1.72
C ILE A 97 -8.90 4.52 2.30
N SER A 98 -9.91 4.84 1.49
CA SER A 98 -11.09 5.58 1.98
C SER A 98 -11.86 4.80 3.05
N GLN A 99 -12.05 3.50 2.87
CA GLN A 99 -12.70 2.63 3.85
C GLN A 99 -11.86 2.50 5.12
N ALA A 100 -10.55 2.27 4.99
CA ALA A 100 -9.62 2.22 6.13
C ALA A 100 -9.72 3.50 6.97
N LYS A 101 -9.59 4.67 6.33
CA LYS A 101 -9.66 5.97 7.03
C LYS A 101 -10.97 6.20 7.79
N SER A 102 -12.08 5.64 7.32
CA SER A 102 -13.39 5.83 7.97
C SER A 102 -13.50 5.14 9.33
N LYS A 103 -12.57 4.22 9.65
CA LYS A 103 -12.58 3.41 10.88
C LYS A 103 -11.88 4.08 12.07
N TYR A 104 -11.02 5.07 11.84
CA TYR A 104 -10.10 5.59 12.85
C TYR A 104 -10.28 7.09 13.13
N THR A 105 -9.78 7.53 14.27
CA THR A 105 -9.77 8.95 14.66
C THR A 105 -8.68 9.71 13.91
N LYS A 106 -8.80 11.03 13.85
CA LYS A 106 -7.86 11.88 13.12
C LYS A 106 -6.38 11.68 13.50
N ASN A 107 -6.10 11.40 14.76
CA ASN A 107 -4.71 11.21 15.23
C ASN A 107 -4.09 9.94 14.66
N GLU A 108 -4.91 8.91 14.42
CA GLU A 108 -4.51 7.60 13.92
C GLU A 108 -4.36 7.57 12.39
N LEU A 109 -4.74 8.64 11.69
CA LEU A 109 -4.81 8.66 10.22
C LEU A 109 -3.53 9.12 9.53
N TYR A 110 -2.46 9.47 10.26
CA TYR A 110 -1.28 10.09 9.67
C TYR A 110 -0.70 9.30 8.48
N LEU A 111 -0.47 8.00 8.65
CA LEU A 111 0.11 7.15 7.61
C LEU A 111 -0.87 6.89 6.46
N LEU A 112 -2.14 6.64 6.77
CA LEU A 112 -3.19 6.48 5.77
C LEU A 112 -3.41 7.75 4.93
N GLU A 113 -3.29 8.95 5.54
CA GLU A 113 -3.34 10.23 4.83
C GLU A 113 -2.14 10.41 3.91
N ARG A 114 -0.94 10.01 4.35
CA ARG A 114 0.27 10.05 3.52
C ARG A 114 0.17 9.10 2.33
N LEU A 115 -0.33 7.88 2.55
CA LEU A 115 -0.59 6.93 1.47
C LEU A 115 -1.65 7.47 0.50
N GLN A 116 -2.76 8.02 1.01
CA GLN A 116 -3.81 8.62 0.19
C GLN A 116 -3.27 9.76 -0.68
N TYR A 117 -2.49 10.66 -0.09
CA TYR A 117 -1.89 11.78 -0.80
C TYR A 117 -1.03 11.28 -1.98
N HIS A 118 -0.21 10.27 -1.74
CA HIS A 118 0.63 9.66 -2.78
C HIS A 118 -0.21 9.03 -3.90
N VAL A 119 -1.18 8.18 -3.54
CA VAL A 119 -2.04 7.48 -4.49
C VAL A 119 -2.87 8.46 -5.31
N ASN A 120 -3.38 9.54 -4.71
CA ASN A 120 -4.11 10.59 -5.41
C ASN A 120 -3.22 11.39 -6.37
N ALA A 121 -1.99 11.71 -5.98
CA ALA A 121 -1.04 12.36 -6.88
C ALA A 121 -0.71 11.49 -8.10
N MET A 122 -0.67 10.16 -7.92
CA MET A 122 -0.56 9.20 -9.02
C MET A 122 -1.83 9.14 -9.87
N ALA A 123 -3.02 9.15 -9.27
CA ALA A 123 -4.30 9.14 -9.99
C ALA A 123 -4.42 10.32 -10.98
N VAL A 124 -3.98 11.51 -10.59
CA VAL A 124 -3.94 12.70 -11.46
C VAL A 124 -3.10 12.44 -12.73
N ARG A 125 -2.06 11.60 -12.68
CA ARG A 125 -1.26 11.25 -13.86
C ARG A 125 -2.02 10.31 -14.81
N TYR A 126 -2.80 9.38 -14.27
CA TYR A 126 -3.69 8.54 -15.09
C TYR A 126 -4.79 9.38 -15.75
N GLU A 127 -5.44 10.27 -15.00
CA GLU A 127 -6.50 11.15 -15.51
C GLU A 127 -6.03 12.05 -16.66
N ASN A 128 -4.82 12.62 -16.52
CA ASN A 128 -4.25 13.51 -17.53
C ASN A 128 -3.43 12.78 -18.60
N ASN A 129 -3.38 11.45 -18.56
CA ASN A 129 -2.54 10.61 -19.41
C ASN A 129 -1.08 11.10 -19.50
N VAL A 130 -0.50 11.47 -18.36
CA VAL A 130 0.88 11.95 -18.27
C VAL A 130 1.82 10.74 -18.27
N GLU A 131 2.81 10.77 -19.15
CA GLU A 131 3.92 9.82 -19.12
C GLU A 131 4.94 10.25 -18.07
N VAL A 132 5.50 9.27 -17.35
CA VAL A 132 6.54 9.53 -16.36
C VAL A 132 7.87 9.68 -17.09
N GLU A 133 8.51 10.85 -16.95
CA GLU A 133 9.87 11.05 -17.43
C GLU A 133 10.83 10.15 -16.62
N HIS A 134 11.67 9.41 -17.33
CA HIS A 134 12.79 8.68 -16.72
C HIS A 134 13.78 9.69 -16.13
N ILE A 135 14.23 9.45 -14.90
CA ILE A 135 15.23 10.27 -14.24
C ILE A 135 16.51 9.45 -14.16
N ASP A 136 17.52 9.85 -14.96
CA ASP A 136 18.87 9.33 -14.80
C ASP A 136 19.46 9.92 -13.51
N PHE A 137 19.38 9.16 -12.42
CA PHE A 137 19.93 9.57 -11.13
C PHE A 137 21.46 9.66 -11.12
N GLU A 138 22.14 9.00 -12.07
CA GLU A 138 23.59 9.13 -12.24
C GLU A 138 23.94 10.44 -12.97
N ASN A 139 23.04 10.96 -13.81
CA ASN A 139 23.23 12.21 -14.55
C ASN A 139 21.96 13.10 -14.57
N PRO A 140 21.54 13.67 -13.43
CA PRO A 140 20.24 14.34 -13.30
C PRO A 140 20.10 15.63 -14.12
N LEU A 141 21.19 16.14 -14.71
CA LEU A 141 21.20 17.32 -15.58
C LEU A 141 21.07 16.98 -17.06
N LEU A 142 21.21 15.71 -17.45
CA LEU A 142 21.07 15.27 -18.83
C LEU A 142 19.63 14.81 -19.06
N LYS A 143 18.78 15.73 -19.54
CA LYS A 143 17.50 15.35 -20.15
C LYS A 143 17.82 14.62 -21.46
N LYS A 144 17.54 13.33 -21.55
CA LYS A 144 17.56 12.57 -22.82
C LYS A 144 16.18 12.61 -23.47
#